data_AF-A0A2G5HJ02-F1
#
_entry.id   AF-A0A2G5HJ02-F1
#
_cell.length_a   1.000
_cell.length_b   1.000
_cell.length_c   1.000
_cell.angle_alpha   90.00
_cell.angle_beta   90.00
_cell.angle_gamma   90.00
#
_symmetry.space_group_name_H-M   'P 1'
#
loop_
_entity.id
_entity.type
_entity.pdbx_description
1 polymer ?
#
loop_
_entity_poly.entity_id
_entity_poly.type
_entity_poly.pdbx_seq_one_letter_code
_entity_poly.pdbx_strand_id
1 'polypeptide(L)'
;MSEKKAQANGHHTHNDGSSSRAYTVEQKAAVIRVKRCGPTDFYDILGLEASRATATDSEIKKAYRKLSLLTHPDKNGYPGADEAFKMVSRAFQILSDADKKAKYDRFGGDPESRMGAGGGGASSSGASPFSGFAQQRRGPMFEEEISPEELFRQFFGGGGAFGGGGPFGGGFGGPGFVFYVGGGPGIRVHQFGGNRPRRRPHNHEEAQQGPTSMFQALQGLLPLLLLFILPLISSFFSGSGQPSGPSMRFDAAVPPHTEQHTSGKLKVPYWVNPTEVRDFTVKKWKNLDEQAERKYIINLNAECEWEQSQRQRLANEAMGFFYTDQVKLDRAKKMEMPSCRRLEGHGYRLPNRY
;
A
#
# COMPACT_ATOMS: atom_id res chain seq x y z
N MET A 1 -61.18 -26.43 -3.38
CA MET A 1 -60.27 -27.57 -3.60
C MET A 1 -58.91 -26.97 -3.93
N SER A 2 -58.10 -26.69 -2.92
CA SER A 2 -57.00 -27.55 -2.44
C SER A 2 -55.88 -27.71 -3.47
N GLU A 3 -54.89 -26.83 -3.39
CA GLU A 3 -53.53 -27.13 -3.86
C GLU A 3 -52.56 -27.04 -2.69
N LYS A 4 -51.60 -27.96 -2.73
CA LYS A 4 -50.99 -28.61 -1.58
C LYS A 4 -49.84 -27.78 -1.01
N LYS A 5 -49.79 -27.78 0.32
CA LYS A 5 -48.69 -27.31 1.17
C LYS A 5 -47.49 -28.25 0.97
N ALA A 6 -46.40 -27.76 0.41
CA ALA A 6 -45.11 -28.45 0.43
C ALA A 6 -44.25 -27.81 1.53
N GLN A 7 -44.04 -28.55 2.62
CA GLN A 7 -43.00 -28.26 3.60
C GLN A 7 -41.78 -29.13 3.26
N ALA A 8 -40.61 -28.51 3.09
CA ALA A 8 -39.33 -29.22 3.16
C ALA A 8 -38.21 -28.29 3.68
N ASN A 9 -37.64 -28.75 4.79
CA ASN A 9 -36.29 -28.57 5.32
C ASN A 9 -35.78 -27.18 5.70
N GLY A 10 -35.65 -27.03 7.02
CA GLY A 10 -34.90 -25.98 7.67
C GLY A 10 -33.44 -25.99 7.24
N HIS A 11 -33.04 -24.90 6.62
CA HIS A 11 -31.66 -24.49 6.52
C HIS A 11 -31.47 -23.37 7.54
N HIS A 12 -30.43 -23.46 8.38
CA HIS A 12 -30.06 -22.39 9.30
C HIS A 12 -29.75 -21.13 8.48
N THR A 13 -30.74 -20.25 8.31
CA THR A 13 -30.54 -18.92 7.77
C THR A 13 -29.81 -18.12 8.83
N HIS A 14 -28.52 -17.85 8.61
CA HIS A 14 -27.88 -16.72 9.25
C HIS A 14 -28.72 -15.49 8.89
N ASN A 15 -29.42 -14.97 9.88
CA ASN A 15 -30.27 -13.80 9.75
C ASN A 15 -29.33 -12.58 9.73
N ASP A 16 -28.56 -12.43 8.65
CA ASP A 16 -27.87 -11.19 8.37
C ASP A 16 -28.96 -10.14 8.17
N GLY A 17 -28.92 -9.06 8.94
CA GLY A 17 -29.96 -8.02 8.99
C GLY A 17 -30.10 -7.19 7.69
N SER A 18 -29.99 -7.81 6.51
CA SER A 18 -30.20 -7.24 5.19
C SER A 18 -31.66 -7.34 4.71
N SER A 19 -32.52 -8.15 5.37
CA SER A 19 -33.86 -8.49 4.85
C SER A 19 -34.85 -7.32 4.77
N SER A 20 -34.53 -6.14 5.34
CA SER A 20 -35.44 -4.98 5.39
C SER A 20 -34.94 -3.73 4.64
N ARG A 21 -33.84 -3.79 3.89
CA ARG A 21 -33.31 -2.62 3.17
C ARG A 21 -33.84 -2.58 1.74
N ALA A 22 -34.30 -1.40 1.30
CA ALA A 22 -34.75 -1.17 -0.06
C ALA A 22 -33.60 -1.31 -1.06
N TYR A 23 -33.91 -1.75 -2.28
CA TYR A 23 -32.96 -1.85 -3.38
C TYR A 23 -33.66 -1.52 -4.71
N THR A 24 -32.90 -1.05 -5.70
CA THR A 24 -33.40 -0.78 -7.04
C THR A 24 -33.31 -2.02 -7.93
N VAL A 25 -34.07 -2.04 -9.03
CA VAL A 25 -34.03 -3.13 -10.03
C VAL A 25 -32.62 -3.28 -10.62
N GLU A 26 -31.92 -2.16 -10.84
CA GLU A 26 -30.53 -2.15 -11.33
C GLU A 26 -29.54 -2.72 -10.32
N GLN A 27 -29.69 -2.39 -9.03
CA GLN A 27 -28.86 -2.92 -7.95
C GLN A 27 -29.03 -4.44 -7.80
N LYS A 28 -30.26 -4.93 -7.87
CA LYS A 28 -30.55 -6.38 -7.88
C LYS A 28 -29.92 -7.07 -9.11
N ALA A 29 -30.09 -6.48 -10.30
CA ALA A 29 -29.51 -7.04 -11.52
C ALA A 29 -27.98 -7.08 -11.48
N ALA A 30 -27.34 -6.04 -10.92
CA ALA A 30 -25.89 -5.99 -10.77
C ALA A 30 -25.37 -7.08 -9.82
N VAL A 31 -26.03 -7.30 -8.67
CA VAL A 31 -25.63 -8.37 -7.74
C VAL A 31 -25.80 -9.74 -8.37
N ILE A 32 -26.94 -10.01 -9.02
CA ILE A 32 -27.17 -11.30 -9.70
C ILE A 32 -26.13 -11.54 -10.80
N ARG A 33 -25.76 -10.51 -11.56
CA ARG A 33 -24.73 -10.60 -12.60
C ARG A 33 -23.37 -10.96 -12.00
N VAL A 34 -22.92 -10.21 -11.00
CA VAL A 34 -21.61 -10.43 -10.36
C VAL A 34 -21.53 -11.81 -9.71
N LYS A 35 -22.61 -12.27 -9.06
CA LYS A 35 -22.68 -13.61 -8.46
C LYS A 35 -22.70 -14.76 -9.46
N ARG A 36 -22.99 -14.49 -10.74
CA ARG A 36 -22.98 -15.51 -11.81
C ARG A 36 -21.56 -15.75 -12.34
N CYS A 37 -20.68 -14.75 -12.24
CA CYS A 37 -19.28 -14.86 -12.67
C CYS A 37 -18.49 -15.79 -11.74
N GLY A 38 -17.45 -16.44 -12.25
CA GLY A 38 -16.52 -17.18 -11.41
C GLY A 38 -15.76 -16.21 -10.49
N PRO A 39 -15.37 -16.65 -9.27
CA PRO A 39 -14.68 -15.80 -8.30
C PRO A 39 -13.31 -15.31 -8.78
N THR A 40 -12.75 -15.97 -9.79
CA THR A 40 -11.46 -15.66 -10.42
C THR A 40 -11.60 -14.90 -11.74
N ASP A 41 -12.81 -14.72 -12.26
CA ASP A 41 -13.04 -14.10 -13.58
C ASP A 41 -13.14 -12.58 -13.45
N PHE A 42 -12.00 -11.93 -13.17
CA PHE A 42 -11.97 -10.53 -12.74
C PHE A 42 -12.48 -9.53 -13.81
N TYR A 43 -12.26 -9.80 -15.09
CA TYR A 43 -12.80 -8.94 -16.17
C TYR A 43 -14.33 -9.06 -16.26
N ASP A 44 -14.86 -10.26 -16.09
CA ASP A 44 -16.30 -10.57 -16.17
C ASP A 44 -17.05 -9.96 -14.98
N ILE A 45 -16.46 -10.06 -13.79
CA ILE A 45 -16.93 -9.38 -12.57
C ILE A 45 -17.05 -7.88 -12.82
N LEU A 46 -16.05 -7.24 -13.44
CA LEU A 46 -16.09 -5.80 -13.77
C LEU A 46 -16.95 -5.48 -15.01
N GLY A 47 -17.41 -6.48 -15.76
CA GLY A 47 -18.20 -6.30 -16.98
C GLY A 47 -17.37 -5.77 -18.16
N LEU A 48 -16.08 -6.13 -18.21
CA LEU A 48 -15.10 -5.76 -19.23
C LEU A 48 -14.73 -6.95 -20.13
N GLU A 49 -15.61 -7.94 -20.26
CA GLU A 49 -15.41 -9.18 -21.05
C GLU A 49 -14.99 -8.85 -22.49
N ALA A 50 -15.75 -7.95 -23.14
CA ALA A 50 -15.54 -7.55 -24.52
C ALA A 50 -14.24 -6.75 -24.73
N SER A 51 -13.73 -6.10 -23.68
CA SER A 51 -12.52 -5.28 -23.74
C SER A 51 -11.32 -5.90 -23.03
N ARG A 52 -11.35 -7.20 -22.68
CA ARG A 52 -10.24 -7.87 -21.97
C ARG A 52 -8.86 -7.62 -22.60
N ALA A 53 -8.77 -7.65 -23.93
CA ALA A 53 -7.52 -7.45 -24.65
C ALA A 53 -7.05 -5.98 -24.73
N THR A 54 -7.96 -5.02 -24.55
CA THR A 54 -7.71 -3.57 -24.74
C THR A 54 -8.05 -2.73 -23.51
N ALA A 55 -8.43 -3.36 -22.40
CA ALA A 55 -8.91 -2.70 -21.20
C ALA A 55 -7.84 -1.81 -20.59
N THR A 56 -8.09 -0.50 -20.61
CA THR A 56 -7.22 0.51 -20.02
C THR A 56 -7.52 0.70 -18.54
N ASP A 57 -6.54 1.19 -17.76
CA ASP A 57 -6.70 1.41 -16.32
C ASP A 57 -7.84 2.38 -16.00
N SER A 58 -8.13 3.32 -16.91
CA SER A 58 -9.21 4.29 -16.76
C SER A 58 -10.59 3.62 -16.88
N GLU A 59 -10.74 2.64 -17.76
CA GLU A 59 -11.95 1.82 -17.93
C GLU A 59 -12.18 0.91 -16.73
N ILE A 60 -11.12 0.25 -16.24
CA ILE A 60 -11.16 -0.59 -15.03
C ILE A 60 -11.62 0.23 -13.83
N LYS A 61 -11.05 1.43 -13.63
CA LYS A 61 -11.48 2.36 -12.56
C LYS A 61 -12.92 2.82 -12.74
N LYS A 62 -13.36 3.09 -13.97
CA LYS A 62 -14.75 3.52 -14.26
C LYS A 62 -15.76 2.40 -13.97
N ALA A 63 -15.46 1.18 -14.39
CA ALA A 63 -16.28 0.00 -14.14
C ALA A 63 -16.39 -0.30 -12.63
N TYR A 64 -15.26 -0.26 -11.92
CA TYR A 64 -15.23 -0.43 -10.47
C TYR A 64 -16.09 0.60 -9.73
N ARG A 65 -15.98 1.89 -10.07
CA ARG A 65 -16.79 2.95 -9.45
C ARG A 65 -18.29 2.71 -9.65
N LYS A 66 -18.70 2.33 -10.86
CA LYS A 66 -20.10 2.06 -11.18
C LYS A 66 -20.63 0.86 -10.38
N LEU A 67 -19.88 -0.24 -10.36
CA LEU A 67 -20.31 -1.47 -9.69
C LEU A 67 -20.28 -1.34 -8.17
N SER A 68 -19.27 -0.68 -7.60
CA SER A 68 -19.16 -0.46 -6.16
C SER A 68 -20.36 0.29 -5.59
N LEU A 69 -20.88 1.29 -6.31
CA LEU A 69 -22.08 2.02 -5.91
C LEU A 69 -23.36 1.16 -5.99
N LEU A 70 -23.41 0.25 -6.95
CA LEU A 70 -24.56 -0.64 -7.15
C LEU A 70 -24.57 -1.83 -6.19
N THR A 71 -23.40 -2.31 -5.75
CA THR A 71 -23.28 -3.46 -4.85
C THR A 71 -22.98 -3.06 -3.40
N HIS A 72 -22.90 -1.76 -3.09
CA HIS A 72 -22.54 -1.31 -1.74
C HIS A 72 -23.54 -1.82 -0.68
N PRO A 73 -23.10 -2.48 0.40
CA PRO A 73 -23.99 -3.10 1.39
C PRO A 73 -24.87 -2.09 2.15
N ASP A 74 -24.42 -0.82 2.27
CA ASP A 74 -25.21 0.26 2.87
C ASP A 74 -26.34 0.76 1.94
N LYS A 75 -26.11 0.79 0.62
CA LYS A 75 -27.06 1.35 -0.36
C LYS A 75 -27.92 0.31 -1.05
N ASN A 76 -27.52 -0.96 -0.99
CA ASN A 76 -28.19 -2.08 -1.65
C ASN A 76 -28.54 -3.14 -0.60
N GLY A 77 -29.82 -3.21 -0.25
CA GLY A 77 -30.36 -4.22 0.66
C GLY A 77 -30.54 -5.62 0.08
N TYR A 78 -30.20 -5.84 -1.19
CA TYR A 78 -30.41 -7.14 -1.83
C TYR A 78 -29.53 -8.23 -1.18
N PRO A 79 -30.07 -9.44 -0.92
CA PRO A 79 -29.29 -10.55 -0.35
C PRO A 79 -28.05 -10.88 -1.19
N GLY A 80 -26.87 -10.90 -0.56
CA GLY A 80 -25.59 -11.16 -1.22
C GLY A 80 -24.97 -9.95 -1.92
N ALA A 81 -25.44 -8.72 -1.64
CA ALA A 81 -24.75 -7.50 -2.08
C ALA A 81 -23.34 -7.40 -1.50
N ASP A 82 -23.13 -7.86 -0.26
CA ASP A 82 -21.83 -7.91 0.40
C ASP A 82 -20.85 -8.85 -0.31
N GLU A 83 -21.29 -10.04 -0.73
CA GLU A 83 -20.49 -11.00 -1.50
C GLU A 83 -20.12 -10.43 -2.88
N ALA A 84 -21.09 -9.82 -3.57
CA ALA A 84 -20.85 -9.16 -4.84
C ALA A 84 -19.87 -7.99 -4.71
N PHE A 85 -19.98 -7.20 -3.65
CA PHE A 85 -19.04 -6.13 -3.36
C PHE A 85 -17.63 -6.66 -3.12
N LYS A 86 -17.47 -7.72 -2.31
CA LYS A 86 -16.17 -8.38 -2.09
C LYS A 86 -15.54 -8.86 -3.40
N MET A 87 -16.33 -9.45 -4.31
CA MET A 87 -15.86 -9.89 -5.62
C MET A 87 -15.41 -8.70 -6.50
N VAL A 88 -16.19 -7.62 -6.54
CA VAL A 88 -15.86 -6.40 -7.29
C VAL A 88 -14.58 -5.73 -6.76
N SER A 89 -14.40 -5.67 -5.44
CA SER A 89 -13.19 -5.15 -4.81
C SER A 89 -11.95 -6.00 -5.12
N ARG A 90 -12.08 -7.34 -5.07
CA ARG A 90 -10.98 -8.26 -5.41
C ARG A 90 -10.57 -8.12 -6.89
N ALA A 91 -11.55 -8.06 -7.79
CA ALA A 91 -11.29 -7.87 -9.21
C ALA A 91 -10.53 -6.57 -9.49
N PHE A 92 -10.91 -5.48 -8.81
CA PHE A 92 -10.20 -4.21 -8.94
C PHE A 92 -8.77 -4.28 -8.37
N GLN A 93 -8.55 -4.91 -7.22
CA GLN A 93 -7.20 -5.05 -6.63
C GLN A 93 -6.21 -5.75 -7.56
N ILE A 94 -6.68 -6.74 -8.33
CA ILE A 94 -5.84 -7.52 -9.24
C ILE A 94 -5.66 -6.80 -10.58
N LEU A 95 -6.72 -6.20 -11.13
CA LEU A 95 -6.68 -5.55 -12.43
C LEU A 95 -6.14 -4.11 -12.41
N SER A 96 -6.13 -3.44 -11.25
CA SER A 96 -5.59 -2.07 -11.12
C SER A 96 -4.07 -2.00 -10.98
N ASP A 97 -3.44 -3.11 -10.58
CA ASP A 97 -1.99 -3.23 -10.45
C ASP A 97 -1.43 -3.91 -11.70
N ALA A 98 -0.49 -3.25 -12.38
CA ALA A 98 0.09 -3.73 -13.63
C ALA A 98 0.77 -5.10 -13.47
N ASP A 99 1.44 -5.35 -12.35
CA ASP A 99 2.16 -6.60 -12.11
C ASP A 99 1.20 -7.75 -11.82
N LYS A 100 0.13 -7.49 -11.04
CA LYS A 100 -0.90 -8.49 -10.74
C LYS A 100 -1.76 -8.80 -11.96
N LYS A 101 -2.12 -7.78 -12.74
CA LYS A 101 -2.82 -7.92 -14.02
C LYS A 101 -2.00 -8.76 -14.99
N ALA A 102 -0.70 -8.47 -15.15
CA ALA A 102 0.17 -9.24 -16.04
C ALA A 102 0.29 -10.72 -15.63
N LYS A 103 0.35 -11.01 -14.32
CA LYS A 103 0.34 -12.39 -13.80
C LYS A 103 -0.99 -13.08 -14.08
N TYR A 104 -2.11 -12.40 -13.81
CA TYR A 104 -3.43 -12.92 -14.08
C TYR A 104 -3.65 -13.19 -15.58
N ASP A 105 -3.24 -12.27 -16.45
CA ASP A 105 -3.37 -12.42 -17.90
C ASP A 105 -2.52 -13.58 -18.43
N ARG A 106 -1.38 -13.88 -17.80
CA ARG A 106 -0.48 -14.97 -18.19
C ARG A 106 -0.94 -16.35 -17.69
N PHE A 107 -1.47 -16.44 -16.48
CA PHE A 107 -1.75 -17.72 -15.81
C PHE A 107 -3.25 -18.03 -15.67
N GLY A 108 -4.14 -17.05 -15.91
CA GLY A 108 -5.60 -17.22 -15.92
C GLY A 108 -6.24 -17.56 -14.57
N GLY A 109 -5.48 -17.48 -13.48
CA GLY A 109 -5.92 -17.79 -12.11
C GLY A 109 -5.57 -16.66 -11.15
N ASP A 110 -6.19 -16.69 -9.97
CA ASP A 110 -5.99 -15.66 -8.96
C ASP A 110 -4.54 -15.64 -8.46
N PRO A 111 -3.78 -14.55 -8.72
CA PRO A 111 -2.36 -14.46 -8.37
C PRO A 111 -2.09 -14.46 -6.87
N GLU A 112 -3.10 -14.22 -6.03
CA GLU A 112 -3.01 -14.26 -4.56
C GLU A 112 -3.64 -15.53 -3.97
N SER A 113 -4.28 -16.37 -4.78
CA SER A 113 -4.78 -17.66 -4.32
C SER A 113 -3.60 -18.59 -4.01
N ARG A 114 -3.33 -18.74 -2.71
CA ARG A 114 -2.27 -19.55 -2.09
C ARG A 114 -2.33 -21.06 -2.42
N MET A 115 -3.17 -21.45 -3.38
CA MET A 115 -3.46 -22.82 -3.79
C MET A 115 -2.88 -23.18 -5.17
N GLY A 116 -2.34 -22.22 -5.92
CA GLY A 116 -1.87 -22.45 -7.31
C GLY A 116 -0.35 -22.39 -7.55
N ALA A 117 0.46 -21.94 -6.58
CA ALA A 117 1.92 -21.87 -6.73
C ALA A 117 2.60 -22.80 -5.73
N GLY A 118 3.23 -23.86 -6.24
CA GLY A 118 3.86 -24.90 -5.44
C GLY A 118 4.96 -24.37 -4.51
N GLY A 119 4.96 -24.88 -3.28
CA GLY A 119 6.15 -24.98 -2.44
C GLY A 119 6.14 -24.20 -1.11
N GLY A 120 5.67 -24.86 -0.05
CA GLY A 120 6.31 -24.74 1.28
C GLY A 120 5.61 -23.94 2.38
N GLY A 121 4.92 -24.66 3.28
CA GLY A 121 5.04 -24.41 4.73
C GLY A 121 3.97 -23.59 5.45
N ALA A 122 3.32 -24.28 6.40
CA ALA A 122 2.64 -23.79 7.61
C ALA A 122 1.22 -23.19 7.48
N SER A 123 0.27 -24.08 7.78
CA SER A 123 -0.96 -23.91 8.56
C SER A 123 -1.17 -22.58 9.28
N SER A 124 -2.27 -21.91 8.95
CA SER A 124 -3.14 -21.22 9.91
C SER A 124 -4.60 -21.39 9.50
N SER A 125 -5.29 -22.21 10.27
CA SER A 125 -6.74 -22.37 10.30
C SER A 125 -7.50 -21.04 10.35
N GLY A 126 -8.54 -20.92 9.52
CA GLY A 126 -9.70 -20.05 9.68
C GLY A 126 -9.46 -18.65 10.23
N ALA A 127 -9.08 -17.70 9.38
CA ALA A 127 -9.16 -16.28 9.69
C ALA A 127 -9.54 -15.47 8.44
N SER A 128 -10.60 -14.69 8.57
CA SER A 128 -11.09 -13.73 7.58
C SER A 128 -9.96 -12.80 7.09
N PRO A 129 -9.91 -12.47 5.79
CA PRO A 129 -8.86 -11.64 5.19
C PRO A 129 -8.82 -10.18 5.71
N PHE A 130 -9.78 -9.79 6.54
CA PHE A 130 -9.82 -8.50 7.25
C PHE A 130 -9.02 -8.48 8.57
N SER A 131 -8.60 -9.64 9.10
CA SER A 131 -7.90 -9.70 10.40
C SER A 131 -6.43 -9.23 10.35
N GLY A 132 -5.88 -8.99 9.16
CA GLY A 132 -4.49 -8.56 8.97
C GLY A 132 -4.24 -7.07 9.18
N PHE A 133 -5.29 -6.25 9.31
CA PHE A 133 -5.14 -4.79 9.46
C PHE A 133 -5.00 -4.34 10.93
N ALA A 134 -5.37 -5.19 11.90
CA ALA A 134 -5.52 -4.79 13.31
C ALA A 134 -4.36 -5.23 14.25
N GLN A 135 -3.41 -6.06 13.81
CA GLN A 135 -2.49 -6.74 14.73
C GLN A 135 -1.02 -6.36 14.56
N GLN A 136 -0.69 -5.13 14.15
CA GLN A 136 0.71 -4.72 14.08
C GLN A 136 0.98 -3.26 14.48
N ARG A 137 0.40 -2.77 15.58
CA ARG A 137 1.02 -1.74 16.44
C ARG A 137 0.53 -1.86 17.88
N ARG A 138 1.40 -2.34 18.77
CA ARG A 138 1.17 -2.39 20.21
C ARG A 138 1.89 -1.19 20.87
N GLY A 139 1.14 -0.19 21.29
CA GLY A 139 1.60 1.00 22.04
C GLY A 139 0.48 2.04 22.18
N PRO A 140 0.22 2.63 23.36
CA PRO A 140 -1.08 3.18 23.74
C PRO A 140 -1.26 4.64 23.28
N MET A 141 -2.51 5.06 23.14
CA MET A 141 -3.02 6.36 22.62
C MET A 141 -3.36 6.31 21.13
N PHE A 142 -4.55 5.80 20.81
CA PHE A 142 -5.48 6.32 19.80
C PHE A 142 -6.65 5.33 19.73
N GLU A 143 -7.55 5.47 20.71
CA GLU A 143 -8.86 4.86 20.66
C GLU A 143 -9.76 5.84 19.90
N GLU A 144 -9.77 5.71 18.58
CA GLU A 144 -10.83 6.21 17.70
C GLU A 144 -10.71 5.42 16.39
N GLU A 145 -11.68 4.54 16.16
CA GLU A 145 -11.78 3.67 14.99
C GLU A 145 -11.96 4.53 13.74
N ILE A 146 -10.90 4.68 12.95
CA ILE A 146 -10.97 5.31 11.63
C ILE A 146 -11.76 4.38 10.72
N SER A 147 -13.00 4.77 10.37
CA SER A 147 -13.85 4.01 9.46
C SER A 147 -13.25 3.97 8.04
N PRO A 148 -13.50 2.91 7.26
CA PRO A 148 -13.10 2.83 5.85
C PRO A 148 -13.64 3.99 4.99
N GLU A 149 -14.73 4.65 5.39
CA GLU A 149 -15.23 5.87 4.74
C GLU A 149 -14.30 7.07 4.98
N GLU A 150 -13.66 7.16 6.15
CA GLU A 150 -12.71 8.23 6.50
C GLU A 150 -11.40 8.05 5.72
N LEU A 151 -10.91 6.81 5.59
CA LEU A 151 -9.74 6.47 4.78
C LEU A 151 -9.99 6.73 3.28
N PHE A 152 -11.21 6.45 2.79
CA PHE A 152 -11.61 6.70 1.41
C PHE A 152 -11.83 8.19 1.12
N ARG A 153 -12.32 8.97 2.10
CA ARG A 153 -12.41 10.44 2.01
C ARG A 153 -11.05 11.11 2.07
N GLN A 154 -10.16 10.65 2.95
CA GLN A 154 -8.78 11.11 3.07
C GLN A 154 -7.96 10.83 1.80
N PHE A 155 -8.31 9.80 1.03
CA PHE A 155 -7.61 9.46 -0.22
C PHE A 155 -8.31 9.98 -1.50
N PHE A 156 -9.66 10.04 -1.56
CA PHE A 156 -10.41 10.30 -2.81
C PHE A 156 -11.53 11.34 -2.68
N GLY A 157 -11.80 11.89 -1.49
CA GLY A 157 -12.97 12.71 -1.21
C GLY A 157 -12.64 14.14 -0.80
N GLY A 158 -11.87 14.86 -1.63
CA GLY A 158 -11.84 16.34 -1.63
C GLY A 158 -11.46 17.01 -0.30
N GLY A 159 -10.15 17.12 -0.02
CA GLY A 159 -9.64 18.05 0.99
C GLY A 159 -8.43 17.53 1.78
N GLY A 160 -7.22 17.77 1.26
CA GLY A 160 -6.00 17.94 2.07
C GLY A 160 -5.24 16.67 2.51
N ALA A 161 -4.25 16.25 1.72
CA ALA A 161 -3.14 15.40 2.18
C ALA A 161 -1.78 15.79 1.55
N PHE A 162 -1.60 17.09 1.29
CA PHE A 162 -0.28 17.73 1.19
C PHE A 162 -0.18 18.91 2.18
N GLY A 163 -0.79 18.75 3.35
CA GLY A 163 -0.74 19.72 4.43
C GLY A 163 -0.35 19.05 5.75
N GLY A 164 0.91 19.21 6.14
CA GLY A 164 1.34 19.16 7.54
C GLY A 164 1.83 17.81 8.06
N GLY A 165 3.14 17.58 8.03
CA GLY A 165 3.76 16.48 8.77
C GLY A 165 5.24 16.20 8.49
N GLY A 166 6.01 17.19 8.05
CA GLY A 166 7.48 17.11 8.03
C GLY A 166 8.07 17.40 9.42
N PRO A 167 9.31 16.97 9.73
CA PRO A 167 9.88 16.88 11.08
C PRO A 167 10.26 18.22 11.76
N PHE A 168 9.69 19.33 11.31
CA PHE A 168 9.87 20.67 11.90
C PHE A 168 8.52 21.40 11.91
N GLY A 169 7.83 21.45 13.05
CA GLY A 169 6.61 22.26 13.16
C GLY A 169 5.72 21.95 14.36
N GLY A 170 6.23 22.14 15.58
CA GLY A 170 5.38 22.25 16.76
C GLY A 170 4.69 23.62 16.82
N GLY A 171 3.35 23.59 16.88
CA GLY A 171 2.44 24.47 17.63
C GLY A 171 2.51 26.00 17.49
N PHE A 172 1.46 26.62 16.93
CA PHE A 172 0.99 27.97 17.29
C PHE A 172 -0.41 28.25 16.69
N GLY A 173 -1.44 28.58 17.51
CA GLY A 173 -2.67 29.24 17.01
C GLY A 173 -4.05 28.87 17.59
N GLY A 174 -4.24 28.86 18.92
CA GLY A 174 -5.55 28.86 19.60
C GLY A 174 -5.41 29.45 21.02
N PRO A 175 -6.41 30.16 21.58
CA PRO A 175 -6.13 31.30 22.46
C PRO A 175 -5.80 30.93 23.91
N GLY A 176 -4.59 31.29 24.34
CA GLY A 176 -4.26 31.62 25.73
C GLY A 176 -3.67 30.51 26.62
N PHE A 177 -2.36 30.29 26.55
CA PHE A 177 -1.56 29.72 27.65
C PHE A 177 -0.38 30.63 27.94
N VAL A 178 -0.21 31.04 29.19
CA VAL A 178 0.92 31.84 29.69
C VAL A 178 1.98 30.89 30.23
N PHE A 179 3.22 31.03 29.79
CA PHE A 179 4.38 30.39 30.42
C PHE A 179 5.12 31.41 31.30
N TYR A 180 5.41 31.01 32.55
CA TYR A 180 6.43 31.66 33.37
C TYR A 180 7.76 30.95 33.14
N VAL A 181 8.77 31.66 32.62
CA VAL A 181 10.18 31.43 32.95
C VAL A 181 10.95 32.77 32.86
N GLY A 182 11.43 33.27 34.00
CA GLY A 182 12.67 34.04 34.11
C GLY A 182 12.69 35.55 33.81
N GLY A 183 12.45 36.37 34.84
CA GLY A 183 13.24 37.60 35.14
C GLY A 183 12.87 38.94 34.49
N GLY A 184 11.96 39.72 35.12
CA GLY A 184 11.82 41.18 34.91
C GLY A 184 10.36 41.70 34.98
N PRO A 185 10.09 42.90 35.56
CA PRO A 185 8.74 43.31 35.97
C PRO A 185 7.91 43.75 34.75
N GLY A 186 6.62 43.43 34.59
CA GLY A 186 5.57 43.22 35.57
C GLY A 186 4.49 44.28 35.34
N ILE A 187 3.59 44.08 34.36
CA ILE A 187 2.37 44.89 34.21
C ILE A 187 1.20 43.95 33.94
N ARG A 188 0.29 43.88 34.93
CA ARG A 188 -1.03 43.24 34.80
C ARG A 188 -2.07 44.33 34.60
N VAL A 189 -3.02 44.12 33.69
CA VAL A 189 -4.24 44.93 33.62
C VAL A 189 -5.45 44.00 33.72
N HIS A 190 -6.37 44.34 34.62
CA HIS A 190 -7.46 43.52 35.10
C HIS A 190 -8.66 43.45 34.15
N GLN A 191 -9.40 42.34 34.32
CA GLN A 191 -10.74 42.02 33.85
C GLN A 191 -11.84 42.79 34.61
N PHE A 192 -12.84 43.32 33.89
CA PHE A 192 -14.21 43.65 34.34
C PHE A 192 -15.09 43.64 33.07
N GLY A 193 -16.30 43.12 32.93
CA GLY A 193 -17.28 42.39 33.74
C GLY A 193 -18.60 42.34 32.94
N GLY A 194 -19.40 41.28 33.07
CA GLY A 194 -20.88 41.32 32.98
C GLY A 194 -21.65 41.36 31.63
N ASN A 195 -22.37 40.26 31.35
CA ASN A 195 -23.73 40.09 30.79
C ASN A 195 -24.28 40.92 29.60
N ARG A 196 -24.55 40.23 28.46
CA ARG A 196 -25.87 40.04 27.77
C ARG A 196 -25.70 39.77 26.25
N PRO A 197 -26.33 38.75 25.64
CA PRO A 197 -26.37 38.64 24.18
C PRO A 197 -27.50 39.53 23.62
N ARG A 198 -27.14 40.58 22.89
CA ARG A 198 -28.09 41.36 22.07
C ARG A 198 -28.19 40.74 20.68
N ARG A 199 -29.40 40.30 20.33
CA ARG A 199 -29.87 39.91 19.00
C ARG A 199 -29.65 41.09 18.04
N ARG A 200 -28.91 40.89 16.95
CA ARG A 200 -28.69 41.90 15.89
C ARG A 200 -29.71 41.69 14.76
N PRO A 201 -30.40 42.74 14.27
CA PRO A 201 -31.31 42.60 13.13
C PRO A 201 -30.52 42.47 11.82
N HIS A 202 -31.12 41.72 10.91
CA HIS A 202 -30.64 41.38 9.59
C HIS A 202 -30.91 42.57 8.65
N ASN A 203 -29.88 43.32 8.26
CA ASN A 203 -29.95 44.23 7.11
C ASN A 203 -29.24 43.54 5.94
N HIS A 204 -29.99 43.22 4.89
CA HIS A 204 -29.42 42.90 3.59
C HIS A 204 -29.10 44.23 2.90
N GLU A 205 -27.82 44.59 2.85
CA GLU A 205 -27.32 45.55 1.87
C GLU A 205 -26.70 44.75 0.72
N GLU A 206 -27.32 44.86 -0.45
CA GLU A 206 -26.83 44.31 -1.71
C GLU A 206 -25.58 45.08 -2.16
N ALA A 207 -24.41 44.49 -1.94
CA ALA A 207 -23.17 44.97 -2.55
C ALA A 207 -23.06 44.43 -3.98
N GLN A 208 -23.37 45.28 -4.97
CA GLN A 208 -23.12 45.02 -6.38
C GLN A 208 -21.60 44.90 -6.63
N GLN A 209 -21.14 43.69 -6.96
CA GLN A 209 -19.78 43.43 -7.46
C GLN A 209 -19.78 43.59 -8.98
N GLY A 210 -18.99 44.53 -9.51
CA GLY A 210 -18.75 44.68 -10.94
C GLY A 210 -17.94 43.50 -11.54
N PRO A 211 -18.00 43.28 -12.86
CA PRO A 211 -17.46 42.08 -13.49
C PRO A 211 -15.93 42.02 -13.40
N THR A 212 -15.41 40.95 -12.81
CA THR A 212 -13.97 40.64 -12.73
C THR A 212 -13.39 40.45 -14.13
N SER A 213 -12.25 41.11 -14.42
CA SER A 213 -11.56 40.92 -15.70
C SER A 213 -11.03 39.48 -15.84
N MET A 214 -11.14 38.90 -17.03
CA MET A 214 -10.70 37.53 -17.33
C MET A 214 -9.21 37.29 -16.99
N PHE A 215 -8.39 38.33 -17.06
CA PHE A 215 -6.97 38.26 -16.70
C PHE A 215 -6.76 38.08 -15.19
N GLN A 216 -7.58 38.72 -14.34
CA GLN A 216 -7.54 38.52 -12.88
C GLN A 216 -8.03 37.12 -12.48
N ALA A 217 -9.01 36.57 -13.18
CA ALA A 217 -9.44 35.19 -12.97
C ALA A 217 -8.33 34.18 -13.36
N LEU A 218 -7.59 34.45 -14.45
CA LEU A 218 -6.47 33.61 -14.87
C LEU A 218 -5.27 33.69 -13.90
N GLN A 219 -4.99 34.88 -13.37
CA GLN A 219 -3.90 35.09 -12.41
C GLN A 219 -4.18 34.39 -11.06
N GLY A 220 -5.46 34.27 -10.67
CA GLY A 220 -5.88 33.46 -9.51
C GLY A 220 -5.73 31.94 -9.70
N LEU A 221 -5.67 31.48 -10.96
CA LEU A 221 -5.49 30.07 -11.31
C LEU A 221 -4.02 29.66 -11.44
N LEU A 222 -3.08 30.61 -11.57
CA LEU A 222 -1.63 30.35 -11.71
C LEU A 222 -1.04 29.44 -10.60
N PRO A 223 -1.31 29.65 -9.29
CA PRO A 223 -0.79 28.75 -8.24
C PRO A 223 -1.41 27.35 -8.30
N LEU A 224 -2.67 27.22 -8.72
CA LEU A 224 -3.33 25.93 -8.96
C LEU A 224 -2.74 25.20 -10.18
N LEU A 225 -2.41 25.95 -11.22
CA LEU A 225 -1.79 25.45 -12.45
C LEU A 225 -0.38 24.91 -12.17
N LEU A 226 0.40 25.62 -11.36
CA LEU A 226 1.72 25.14 -10.90
C LEU A 226 1.61 23.88 -10.04
N LEU A 227 0.62 23.79 -9.15
CA LEU A 227 0.36 22.57 -8.37
C LEU A 227 -0.02 21.35 -9.21
N PHE A 228 -0.61 21.55 -10.39
CA PHE A 228 -0.97 20.47 -11.30
C PHE A 228 0.15 20.13 -12.27
N ILE A 229 0.89 21.12 -12.75
CA ILE A 229 1.95 20.94 -13.74
C ILE A 229 3.25 20.43 -13.11
N LEU A 230 3.66 20.94 -11.94
CA LEU A 230 4.93 20.56 -11.31
C LEU A 230 5.01 19.05 -10.97
N PRO A 231 3.97 18.38 -10.45
CA PRO A 231 4.00 16.94 -10.21
C PRO A 231 4.01 16.12 -11.51
N LEU A 232 3.36 16.61 -12.57
CA LEU A 232 3.36 15.95 -13.88
C LEU A 232 4.75 16.04 -14.54
N ILE A 233 5.41 17.19 -14.41
CA ILE A 233 6.80 17.37 -14.83
C ILE A 233 7.72 16.45 -14.01
N SER A 234 7.51 16.37 -12.68
CA SER A 234 8.30 15.48 -11.81
C SER A 234 8.12 14.01 -12.15
N SER A 235 6.91 13.57 -12.54
CA SER A 235 6.64 12.21 -13.01
C SER A 235 7.33 11.90 -14.35
N PHE A 236 7.38 12.88 -15.25
CA PHE A 236 8.11 12.77 -16.53
C PHE A 236 9.63 12.64 -16.33
N PHE A 237 10.19 13.28 -15.29
CA PHE A 237 11.60 13.16 -14.94
C PHE A 237 11.92 12.05 -13.92
N SER A 238 10.91 11.48 -13.24
CA SER A 238 11.03 10.33 -12.32
C SER A 238 10.83 8.99 -13.04
N GLY A 239 11.17 8.94 -14.33
CA GLY A 239 11.17 7.71 -15.11
C GLY A 239 11.85 6.59 -14.33
N SER A 240 11.17 5.44 -14.27
CA SER A 240 11.68 4.18 -13.76
C SER A 240 13.13 4.02 -14.20
N GLY A 241 14.04 4.27 -13.26
CA GLY A 241 15.46 4.10 -13.47
C GLY A 241 15.75 2.62 -13.63
N GLN A 242 15.52 2.09 -14.82
CA GLN A 242 16.28 0.94 -15.30
C GLN A 242 17.73 1.30 -15.01
N PRO A 243 18.46 0.54 -14.16
CA PRO A 243 19.80 0.92 -13.79
C PRO A 243 20.59 1.10 -15.08
N SER A 244 20.96 2.34 -15.36
CA SER A 244 21.64 2.75 -16.58
C SER A 244 23.08 2.23 -16.49
N GLY A 245 23.24 0.95 -16.77
CA GLY A 245 24.49 0.23 -16.64
C GLY A 245 24.36 -1.20 -17.13
N PRO A 246 25.50 -1.81 -17.51
CA PRO A 246 25.52 -3.19 -17.98
C PRO A 246 25.05 -4.13 -16.88
N SER A 247 24.41 -5.22 -17.31
CA SER A 247 23.96 -6.26 -16.40
C SER A 247 25.16 -7.05 -15.88
N MET A 248 25.14 -7.44 -14.59
CA MET A 248 26.26 -8.09 -13.92
C MET A 248 25.80 -9.20 -12.97
N ARG A 249 26.62 -10.24 -12.80
CA ARG A 249 26.37 -11.38 -11.89
C ARG A 249 27.56 -11.64 -10.97
N PHE A 250 27.32 -12.24 -9.80
CA PHE A 250 28.36 -12.52 -8.79
C PHE A 250 28.56 -14.01 -8.48
N ASP A 251 27.74 -14.91 -9.04
CA ASP A 251 27.78 -16.34 -8.69
C ASP A 251 28.69 -17.15 -9.63
N ALA A 252 28.43 -17.05 -10.93
CA ALA A 252 29.10 -17.84 -11.95
C ALA A 252 28.92 -17.24 -13.36
N ALA A 253 29.78 -17.65 -14.28
CA ALA A 253 29.65 -17.36 -15.71
C ALA A 253 28.42 -18.08 -16.28
N VAL A 254 27.44 -17.31 -16.76
CA VAL A 254 26.24 -17.85 -17.41
C VAL A 254 25.90 -16.90 -18.56
N PRO A 255 25.71 -17.41 -19.79
CA PRO A 255 25.33 -16.57 -20.92
C PRO A 255 24.12 -15.69 -20.60
N PRO A 256 24.16 -14.37 -20.87
CA PRO A 256 25.17 -13.64 -21.65
C PRO A 256 26.40 -13.17 -20.85
N HIS A 257 26.45 -13.34 -19.52
CA HIS A 257 27.53 -12.93 -18.63
C HIS A 257 28.68 -13.95 -18.60
N THR A 258 29.59 -13.86 -19.56
CA THR A 258 30.71 -14.81 -19.69
C THR A 258 32.07 -14.22 -19.32
N GLU A 259 32.23 -12.89 -19.44
CA GLU A 259 33.49 -12.22 -19.17
C GLU A 259 33.62 -11.92 -17.67
N GLN A 260 34.69 -12.42 -17.04
CA GLN A 260 34.95 -12.21 -15.62
C GLN A 260 35.83 -10.97 -15.42
N HIS A 261 35.40 -10.09 -14.52
CA HIS A 261 36.18 -8.97 -14.02
C HIS A 261 36.29 -9.05 -12.49
N THR A 262 37.30 -8.41 -11.91
CA THR A 262 37.49 -8.37 -10.46
C THR A 262 37.55 -6.92 -10.00
N SER A 263 36.72 -6.58 -9.02
CA SER A 263 36.64 -5.20 -8.53
C SER A 263 37.94 -4.74 -7.86
N GLY A 264 38.24 -3.45 -7.90
CA GLY A 264 39.51 -2.94 -7.40
C GLY A 264 39.67 -2.99 -5.87
N LYS A 265 38.69 -2.51 -5.11
CA LYS A 265 38.82 -2.26 -3.66
C LYS A 265 38.47 -3.50 -2.84
N LEU A 266 37.34 -4.15 -3.13
CA LEU A 266 36.88 -5.35 -2.43
C LEU A 266 37.36 -6.65 -3.06
N LYS A 267 38.00 -6.60 -4.24
CA LYS A 267 38.48 -7.78 -4.99
C LYS A 267 37.39 -8.82 -5.23
N VAL A 268 36.18 -8.36 -5.50
CA VAL A 268 35.02 -9.23 -5.72
C VAL A 268 34.97 -9.61 -7.21
N PRO A 269 34.95 -10.91 -7.55
CA PRO A 269 34.76 -11.35 -8.92
C PRO A 269 33.29 -11.13 -9.35
N TYR A 270 33.10 -10.63 -10.55
CA TYR A 270 31.78 -10.46 -11.16
C TYR A 270 31.85 -10.72 -12.67
N TRP A 271 30.72 -11.14 -13.24
CA TRP A 271 30.60 -11.49 -14.65
C TRP A 271 29.74 -10.47 -15.38
N VAL A 272 30.22 -10.05 -16.54
CA VAL A 272 29.58 -9.07 -17.42
C VAL A 272 29.34 -9.65 -18.80
N ASN A 273 28.41 -9.05 -19.52
CA ASN A 273 28.18 -9.39 -20.91
C ASN A 273 29.26 -8.75 -21.79
N PRO A 274 30.09 -9.54 -22.52
CA PRO A 274 31.16 -9.00 -23.34
C PRO A 274 30.65 -8.07 -24.42
N THR A 275 29.39 -8.16 -24.89
CA THR A 275 28.87 -7.22 -25.89
C THR A 275 28.61 -5.82 -25.33
N GLU A 276 28.33 -5.71 -24.03
CA GLU A 276 27.99 -4.45 -23.38
C GLU A 276 29.25 -3.65 -22.99
N VAL A 277 30.37 -4.34 -22.77
CA VAL A 277 31.61 -3.75 -22.22
C VAL A 277 32.73 -3.54 -23.25
N ARG A 278 32.54 -3.91 -24.53
CA ARG A 278 33.60 -3.80 -25.57
C ARG A 278 34.22 -2.41 -25.67
N ASP A 279 33.39 -1.38 -25.59
CA ASP A 279 33.79 0.02 -25.77
C ASP A 279 33.99 0.77 -24.43
N PHE A 280 34.33 0.04 -23.37
CA PHE A 280 34.51 0.64 -22.05
C PHE A 280 35.90 1.26 -21.89
N THR A 281 35.92 2.55 -21.55
CA THR A 281 37.14 3.26 -21.15
C THR A 281 37.52 2.91 -19.71
N VAL A 282 38.77 3.17 -19.33
CA VAL A 282 39.27 2.96 -17.95
C VAL A 282 38.36 3.62 -16.89
N LYS A 283 37.81 4.80 -17.19
CA LYS A 283 36.87 5.51 -16.31
C LYS A 283 35.54 4.75 -16.16
N LYS A 284 35.02 4.19 -17.25
CA LYS A 284 33.77 3.40 -17.22
C LYS A 284 33.98 2.10 -16.43
N TRP A 285 35.13 1.44 -16.58
CA TRP A 285 35.51 0.28 -15.78
C TRP A 285 35.58 0.58 -14.30
N LYS A 286 36.27 1.67 -13.91
CA LYS A 286 36.32 2.10 -12.50
C LYS A 286 34.92 2.36 -11.92
N ASN A 287 34.05 3.04 -12.67
CA ASN A 287 32.67 3.28 -12.25
C ASN A 287 31.87 1.97 -12.13
N LEU A 288 32.14 1.01 -13.02
CA LEU A 288 31.50 -0.30 -13.01
C LEU A 288 31.96 -1.12 -11.80
N ASP A 289 33.24 -1.12 -11.48
CA ASP A 289 33.80 -1.78 -10.29
C ASP A 289 33.16 -1.23 -9.01
N GLU A 290 33.09 0.09 -8.87
CA GLU A 290 32.45 0.73 -7.72
C GLU A 290 30.95 0.39 -7.63
N GLN A 291 30.27 0.24 -8.77
CA GLN A 291 28.88 -0.21 -8.80
C GLN A 291 28.73 -1.68 -8.42
N ALA A 292 29.62 -2.55 -8.92
CA ALA A 292 29.64 -3.96 -8.62
C ALA A 292 29.87 -4.18 -7.12
N GLU A 293 30.82 -3.46 -6.51
CA GLU A 293 31.08 -3.51 -5.08
C GLU A 293 29.87 -3.11 -4.24
N ARG A 294 29.22 -1.99 -4.59
CA ARG A 294 28.00 -1.56 -3.88
C ARG A 294 26.90 -2.60 -3.98
N LYS A 295 26.63 -3.12 -5.17
CA LYS A 295 25.60 -4.14 -5.39
C LYS A 295 25.92 -5.44 -4.64
N TYR A 296 27.18 -5.87 -4.66
CA TYR A 296 27.62 -7.05 -3.94
C TYR A 296 27.39 -6.91 -2.43
N ILE A 297 27.78 -5.79 -1.83
CA ILE A 297 27.56 -5.55 -0.39
C ILE A 297 26.06 -5.49 -0.06
N ILE A 298 25.24 -4.84 -0.90
CA ILE A 298 23.79 -4.78 -0.70
C ILE A 298 23.18 -6.18 -0.72
N ASN A 299 23.53 -7.00 -1.73
CA ASN A 299 23.03 -8.37 -1.84
C ASN A 299 23.49 -9.22 -0.65
N LEU A 300 24.77 -9.12 -0.28
CA LEU A 300 25.34 -9.87 0.84
C LEU A 300 24.72 -9.48 2.18
N ASN A 301 24.39 -8.19 2.36
CA ASN A 301 23.66 -7.72 3.54
C ASN A 301 22.24 -8.29 3.59
N ALA A 302 21.51 -8.29 2.47
CA ALA A 302 20.17 -8.87 2.40
C ALA A 302 20.18 -10.39 2.68
N GLU A 303 21.17 -11.12 2.15
CA GLU A 303 21.36 -12.54 2.46
C GLU A 303 21.68 -12.76 3.94
N CYS A 304 22.57 -11.95 4.53
CA CYS A 304 22.88 -12.03 5.95
C CYS A 304 21.66 -11.72 6.83
N GLU A 305 20.85 -10.72 6.48
CA GLU A 305 19.59 -10.42 7.18
C GLU A 305 18.62 -11.61 7.13
N TRP A 306 18.55 -12.29 5.99
CA TRP A 306 17.76 -13.51 5.86
C TRP A 306 18.31 -14.64 6.75
N GLU A 307 19.62 -14.89 6.75
CA GLU A 307 20.28 -15.87 7.63
C GLU A 307 20.01 -15.57 9.12
N GLN A 308 20.11 -14.30 9.52
CA GLN A 308 19.80 -13.88 10.89
C GLN A 308 18.33 -14.10 11.25
N SER A 309 17.42 -13.78 10.32
CA SER A 309 15.99 -14.02 10.49
C SER A 309 15.67 -15.51 10.64
N GLN A 310 16.33 -16.37 9.84
CA GLN A 310 16.20 -17.82 9.96
C GLN A 310 16.68 -18.33 11.31
N ARG A 311 17.86 -17.87 11.77
CA ARG A 311 18.40 -18.19 13.09
C ARG A 311 17.44 -17.78 14.21
N GLN A 312 16.90 -16.57 14.12
CA GLN A 312 15.95 -16.06 15.10
C GLN A 312 14.63 -16.83 15.09
N ARG A 313 14.13 -17.22 13.91
CA ARG A 313 12.95 -18.07 13.78
C ARG A 313 13.17 -19.41 14.48
N LEU A 314 14.28 -20.09 14.24
CA LEU A 314 14.62 -21.34 14.91
C LEU A 314 14.76 -21.18 16.43
N ALA A 315 15.33 -20.07 16.89
CA ALA A 315 15.41 -19.77 18.31
C ALA A 315 14.02 -19.54 18.93
N ASN A 316 13.13 -18.81 18.23
CA ASN A 316 11.75 -18.59 18.67
C ASN A 316 10.94 -19.89 18.71
N GLU A 317 11.09 -20.75 17.70
CA GLU A 317 10.49 -22.08 17.67
C GLU A 317 11.00 -22.97 18.80
N ALA A 318 12.28 -22.85 19.16
CA ALA A 318 12.86 -23.55 20.30
C ALA A 318 12.31 -23.05 21.65
N MET A 319 11.98 -21.76 21.76
CA MET A 319 11.46 -21.19 23.01
C MET A 319 10.06 -21.71 23.37
N GLY A 320 9.25 -22.09 22.38
CA GLY A 320 7.92 -22.66 22.59
C GLY A 320 6.97 -21.71 23.34
N PHE A 321 5.72 -22.15 23.55
CA PHE A 321 4.75 -21.38 24.36
C PHE A 321 4.77 -21.79 25.84
N PHE A 322 5.05 -23.06 26.13
CA PHE A 322 4.97 -23.62 27.48
C PHE A 322 6.34 -24.01 28.07
N TYR A 323 7.32 -24.34 27.24
CA TYR A 323 8.67 -24.73 27.67
C TYR A 323 9.71 -24.49 26.57
N THR A 324 10.93 -24.19 26.99
CA THR A 324 12.10 -23.98 26.13
C THR A 324 12.81 -25.30 25.85
N ASP A 325 12.88 -25.69 24.58
CA ASP A 325 13.67 -26.83 24.11
C ASP A 325 15.13 -26.41 23.93
N GLN A 326 15.97 -26.74 24.92
CA GLN A 326 17.39 -26.36 24.94
C GLN A 326 18.17 -26.95 23.74
N VAL A 327 17.81 -28.15 23.28
CA VAL A 327 18.50 -28.82 22.17
C VAL A 327 18.23 -28.08 20.86
N LYS A 328 16.98 -27.66 20.63
CA LYS A 328 16.64 -26.84 19.46
C LYS A 328 17.25 -25.45 19.55
N LEU A 329 17.30 -24.86 20.74
CA LEU A 329 17.87 -23.53 20.95
C LEU A 329 19.38 -23.54 20.66
N ASP A 330 20.10 -24.57 21.12
CA ASP A 330 21.52 -24.73 20.84
C ASP A 330 21.80 -25.01 19.37
N ARG A 331 20.92 -25.76 18.69
CA ARG A 331 20.99 -25.93 17.23
C ARG A 331 20.80 -24.60 16.51
N ALA A 332 19.84 -23.78 16.91
CA ALA A 332 19.62 -22.45 16.34
C ALA A 332 20.86 -21.57 16.52
N LYS A 333 21.46 -21.55 17.72
CA LYS A 333 22.69 -20.77 18.00
C LYS A 333 23.87 -21.19 17.13
N LYS A 334 23.98 -22.49 16.82
CA LYS A 334 25.07 -23.06 16.00
C LYS A 334 24.80 -23.01 14.49
N MET A 335 23.70 -22.41 14.06
CA MET A 335 23.41 -22.23 12.63
C MET A 335 24.52 -21.45 11.95
N GLU A 336 25.01 -21.98 10.83
CA GLU A 336 26.02 -21.29 10.03
C GLU A 336 25.39 -20.12 9.27
N MET A 337 26.09 -18.98 9.25
CA MET A 337 25.68 -17.76 8.55
C MET A 337 26.81 -17.34 7.59
N PRO A 338 27.02 -18.06 6.48
CA PRO A 338 28.13 -17.81 5.57
C PRO A 338 28.11 -16.40 4.96
N SER A 339 26.94 -15.86 4.59
CA SER A 339 26.87 -14.50 4.01
C SER A 339 27.20 -13.44 5.06
N CYS A 340 26.77 -13.63 6.31
CA CYS A 340 27.21 -12.78 7.43
C CYS A 340 28.73 -12.84 7.67
N ARG A 341 29.34 -14.03 7.63
CA ARG A 341 30.81 -14.18 7.79
C ARG A 341 31.57 -13.47 6.67
N ARG A 342 31.09 -13.57 5.42
CA ARG A 342 31.68 -12.87 4.27
C ARG A 342 31.59 -11.35 4.43
N LEU A 343 30.45 -10.85 4.92
CA LEU A 343 30.23 -9.42 5.15
C LEU A 343 31.19 -8.86 6.22
N GLU A 344 31.40 -9.61 7.31
CA GLU A 344 32.40 -9.29 8.33
C GLU A 344 33.83 -9.30 7.77
N GLY A 345 34.14 -10.23 6.86
CA GLY A 345 35.43 -10.28 6.16
C GLY A 345 35.76 -9.03 5.35
N HIS A 346 34.74 -8.26 4.95
CA HIS A 346 34.88 -6.97 4.27
C HIS A 346 34.86 -5.77 5.23
N GLY A 347 34.89 -5.98 6.56
CA GLY A 347 34.98 -4.94 7.58
C GLY A 347 33.64 -4.33 8.01
N TYR A 348 32.51 -4.92 7.62
CA TYR A 348 31.18 -4.47 8.04
C TYR A 348 30.81 -5.08 9.39
N ARG A 349 30.31 -4.25 10.32
CA ARG A 349 29.87 -4.70 11.65
C ARG A 349 28.39 -5.06 11.62
N LEU A 350 28.08 -6.30 11.99
CA LEU A 350 26.69 -6.75 12.12
C LEU A 350 26.01 -6.10 13.34
N PRO A 351 24.82 -5.51 13.18
CA PRO A 351 24.01 -5.12 14.32
C PRO A 351 23.45 -6.39 14.96
N ASN A 352 23.78 -6.64 16.23
CA ASN A 352 23.33 -7.77 17.05
C ASN A 352 24.07 -9.11 16.87
N ARG A 353 25.22 -9.23 17.56
CA ARG A 353 25.77 -10.53 17.95
C ARG A 353 25.02 -11.01 19.21
N TYR A 354 24.03 -11.87 19.03
CA TYR A 354 23.44 -12.69 20.09
C TYR A 354 24.14 -14.04 20.16
#